data_AF-A0A1L1PRD2-F1
#
_entry.id   AF-A0A1L1PRD2-F1
#
_cell.length_a   1.000
_cell.length_b   1.000
_cell.length_c   1.000
_cell.angle_alpha   90.00
_cell.angle_beta   90.00
_cell.angle_gamma   90.00
#
_symmetry.space_group_name_H-M   'P 1'
#
loop_
_entity.id
_entity.type
_entity.pdbx_description
1 polymer ?
#
loop_
_entity_poly.entity_id
_entity_poly.type
_entity_poly.pdbx_seq_one_letter_code
_entity_poly.pdbx_strand_id
1 'polypeptide(L)'
;MSVPNGPSALQQVVQLREREQERVGAVLAEQERTRQRFVTSISQLGDLMDQAGATGALSPTLAANLGAYKLSVLDLADRHRTALAQHESQMDQTRLALHEAFRRREAVAQLHERRLEEGERALHVAERKRTDDIAQTVWLRGRS
;
A
#
# COMPACT_ATOMS: atom_id res chain seq x y z
N MET A 1 -32.84 17.95 20.90
CA MET A 1 -31.67 17.19 21.41
C MET A 1 -30.66 17.10 20.30
N SER A 2 -29.50 17.74 20.47
CA SER A 2 -28.45 17.82 19.45
C SER A 2 -27.71 16.49 19.37
N VAL A 3 -27.76 15.82 18.21
CA VAL A 3 -26.93 14.64 17.94
C VAL A 3 -25.48 15.13 17.88
N PRO A 4 -24.52 14.50 18.60
CA PRO A 4 -23.13 14.96 18.56
C PRO A 4 -22.59 14.81 17.13
N ASN A 5 -22.28 15.93 16.50
CA ASN A 5 -21.69 16.07 15.16
C ASN A 5 -20.21 15.62 15.16
N GLY A 6 -19.96 14.34 15.36
CA GLY A 6 -18.65 13.71 15.20
C GLY A 6 -18.75 12.43 14.36
N PRO A 7 -17.72 12.10 13.56
CA PRO A 7 -17.72 10.84 12.82
C PRO A 7 -17.86 9.67 13.79
N SER A 8 -18.73 8.70 13.43
CA SER A 8 -18.97 7.52 14.28
C SER A 8 -17.66 6.80 14.60
N ALA A 9 -17.60 6.07 15.71
CA ALA A 9 -16.38 5.31 16.07
C ALA A 9 -15.94 4.37 14.92
N LEU A 10 -16.88 3.79 14.17
CA LEU A 10 -16.60 2.97 13.00
C LEU A 10 -16.04 3.78 11.82
N GLN A 11 -16.58 4.98 11.56
CA GLN A 11 -16.06 5.88 10.53
C GLN A 11 -14.60 6.29 10.83
N GLN A 12 -14.26 6.52 12.10
CA GLN A 12 -12.88 6.81 12.51
C GLN A 12 -11.96 5.62 12.26
N VAL A 13 -12.43 4.38 12.49
CA VAL A 13 -11.65 3.17 12.19
C VAL A 13 -11.46 3.00 10.67
N VAL A 14 -12.47 3.28 9.84
CA VAL A 14 -12.33 3.27 8.37
C VAL A 14 -11.22 4.23 7.94
N GLN A 15 -11.26 5.49 8.40
CA GLN A 15 -10.25 6.49 8.07
C GLN A 15 -8.85 6.09 8.56
N LEU A 16 -8.74 5.44 9.72
CA LEU A 16 -7.47 4.92 10.21
C LEU A 16 -6.90 3.84 9.29
N ARG A 17 -7.75 2.93 8.79
CA ARG A 17 -7.32 1.86 7.87
C ARG A 17 -6.95 2.38 6.48
N GLU A 18 -7.62 3.43 6.02
CA GLU A 18 -7.23 4.13 4.79
C GLU A 18 -5.83 4.72 4.90
N ARG A 19 -5.54 5.43 6.00
CA ARG A 19 -4.19 5.98 6.25
C ARG A 19 -3.14 4.88 6.39
N GLU A 20 -3.48 3.75 7.01
CA GLU A 20 -2.57 2.59 7.11
C GLU A 20 -2.23 2.06 5.71
N GLN A 21 -3.22 1.86 4.85
CA GLN A 21 -3.03 1.40 3.47
C GLN A 21 -2.18 2.39 2.67
N GLU A 22 -2.47 3.69 2.75
CA GLU A 22 -1.69 4.76 2.10
C GLU A 22 -0.24 4.76 2.57
N ARG A 23 -0.01 4.64 3.88
CA ARG A 23 1.33 4.60 4.46
C ARG A 23 2.14 3.40 3.95
N VAL A 24 1.54 2.20 3.93
CA VAL A 24 2.22 1.00 3.42
C VAL A 24 2.46 1.12 1.91
N GLY A 25 1.52 1.68 1.16
CA GLY A 25 1.68 1.96 -0.27
C GLY A 25 2.83 2.93 -0.56
N ALA A 26 2.98 3.98 0.26
CA ALA A 26 4.08 4.92 0.15
C ALA A 26 5.45 4.27 0.42
N VAL A 27 5.53 3.37 1.40
CA VAL A 27 6.74 2.58 1.66
C VAL A 27 7.10 1.71 0.47
N LEU A 28 6.13 0.98 -0.10
CA LEU A 28 6.37 0.14 -1.28
C LEU A 28 6.83 0.97 -2.50
N ALA A 29 6.25 2.16 -2.70
CA ALA A 29 6.67 3.06 -3.76
C ALA A 29 8.12 3.54 -3.59
N GLU A 30 8.55 3.82 -2.36
CA GLU A 30 9.95 4.19 -2.10
C GLU A 30 10.91 3.01 -2.31
N GLN A 31 10.49 1.80 -1.91
CA GLN A 31 11.26 0.59 -2.19
C GLN A 31 11.40 0.35 -3.70
N GLU A 32 10.35 0.61 -4.50
CA GLU A 32 10.41 0.49 -5.96
C GLU A 32 11.42 1.48 -6.57
N ARG A 33 11.50 2.71 -6.07
CA ARG A 33 12.55 3.66 -6.48
C ARG A 33 13.95 3.13 -6.18
N THR A 34 14.13 2.54 -5.01
CA THR A 34 15.41 1.93 -4.60
C THR A 34 15.77 0.74 -5.49
N ARG A 35 14.80 -0.13 -5.79
CA ARG A 35 14.97 -1.26 -6.72
C ARG A 35 15.43 -0.76 -8.10
N GLN A 36 14.78 0.28 -8.62
CA GLN A 36 15.13 0.85 -9.91
C GLN A 36 16.56 1.42 -9.93
N ARG A 37 17.01 2.06 -8.84
CA ARG A 37 18.40 2.52 -8.72
C ARG A 37 19.40 1.37 -8.81
N PHE A 38 19.15 0.26 -8.11
CA PHE A 38 20.00 -0.93 -8.19
C PHE A 38 20.05 -1.50 -9.61
N VAL A 39 18.90 -1.66 -10.27
CA VAL A 39 18.83 -2.15 -11.66
C VAL A 39 19.61 -1.25 -12.59
N THR A 40 19.45 0.07 -12.48
CA THR A 40 20.19 1.05 -13.28
C THR A 40 21.69 0.96 -13.02
N SER A 41 22.13 0.88 -11.76
CA SER A 41 23.56 0.74 -11.43
C SER A 41 24.15 -0.56 -11.98
N ILE A 42 23.44 -1.69 -11.88
CA ILE A 42 23.91 -2.97 -12.43
C ILE A 42 24.05 -2.89 -13.95
N SER A 43 23.09 -2.27 -14.64
CA SER A 43 23.17 -2.04 -16.09
C SER A 43 24.40 -1.21 -16.45
N GLN A 44 24.61 -0.08 -15.77
CA GLN A 44 25.75 0.81 -16.01
C GLN A 44 27.10 0.12 -15.78
N LEU A 45 27.19 -0.74 -14.75
CA LEU A 45 28.40 -1.52 -14.49
C LEU A 45 28.65 -2.57 -15.59
N GLY A 46 27.59 -3.16 -16.14
CA GLY A 46 27.67 -4.02 -17.33
C GLY A 46 28.20 -3.26 -18.54
N ASP A 47 27.63 -2.10 -18.84
CA ASP A 47 28.07 -1.26 -19.97
C ASP A 47 29.55 -0.85 -19.83
N LEU A 48 30.00 -0.52 -18.62
CA LEU A 48 31.40 -0.20 -18.33
C LEU A 48 32.35 -1.38 -18.58
N MET A 49 31.91 -2.60 -18.32
CA MET A 49 32.70 -3.79 -18.62
C MET A 49 32.83 -4.03 -20.12
N ASP A 50 31.73 -3.86 -20.86
CA ASP A 50 31.69 -4.07 -22.31
C ASP A 50 32.55 -3.02 -23.04
N GLN A 51 32.52 -1.77 -22.59
CA GLN A 51 33.35 -0.68 -23.12
C GLN A 51 34.85 -0.86 -22.82
N ALA A 52 35.20 -1.62 -21.78
CA ALA A 52 36.60 -1.93 -21.46
C ALA A 52 37.20 -3.05 -22.35
N GLY A 53 36.52 -3.44 -23.44
CA GLY A 53 36.94 -4.45 -24.42
C GLY A 53 37.67 -3.88 -25.64
N ALA A 54 38.76 -4.56 -26.04
CA ALA A 54 39.64 -4.28 -27.20
C ALA A 54 40.55 -3.05 -27.07
N THR A 55 41.57 -3.15 -26.22
CA THR A 55 42.80 -2.36 -26.35
C THR A 55 43.85 -3.23 -27.06
N GLY A 56 44.59 -2.65 -28.01
CA GLY A 56 45.58 -3.36 -28.84
C GLY A 56 46.77 -3.92 -28.04
N ALA A 57 47.98 -3.91 -28.62
CA ALA A 57 49.17 -4.32 -27.87
C ALA A 57 49.41 -3.39 -26.65
N LEU A 58 48.88 -3.79 -25.50
CA LEU A 58 49.00 -3.08 -24.24
C LEU A 58 50.38 -3.33 -23.63
N SER A 59 50.92 -2.32 -22.94
CA SER A 59 52.05 -2.56 -22.05
C SER A 59 51.62 -3.50 -20.91
N PRO A 60 52.53 -4.34 -20.36
CA PRO A 60 52.20 -5.24 -19.26
C PRO A 60 51.54 -4.54 -18.06
N THR A 61 51.98 -3.33 -17.73
CA THR A 61 51.41 -2.51 -16.64
C THR A 61 49.97 -2.10 -16.94
N LEU A 62 49.68 -1.69 -18.18
CA LEU A 62 48.33 -1.29 -18.58
C LEU A 62 47.37 -2.49 -18.65
N ALA A 63 47.86 -3.65 -19.07
CA ALA A 63 47.11 -4.91 -19.01
C ALA A 63 46.76 -5.31 -17.57
N ALA A 64 47.72 -5.20 -16.63
CA ALA A 64 47.49 -5.47 -15.22
C ALA A 64 46.45 -4.51 -14.60
N ASN A 65 46.54 -3.21 -14.89
CA ASN A 65 45.59 -2.21 -14.42
C ASN A 65 44.18 -2.45 -14.97
N LEU A 66 44.05 -2.78 -16.25
CA LEU A 66 42.77 -3.11 -16.87
C LEU A 66 42.14 -4.37 -16.25
N GLY A 67 42.96 -5.38 -15.95
CA GLY A 67 42.50 -6.60 -15.26
C GLY A 67 41.99 -6.29 -13.84
N ALA A 68 42.76 -5.52 -13.06
CA ALA A 68 42.35 -5.11 -11.72
C ALA A 68 41.07 -4.26 -11.73
N TYR A 69 40.93 -3.34 -12.70
CA TYR A 69 39.71 -2.57 -12.91
C TYR A 69 38.50 -3.47 -13.19
N LYS A 70 38.62 -4.40 -14.16
CA LYS A 70 37.52 -5.32 -14.52
C LYS A 70 37.09 -6.19 -13.34
N LEU A 71 38.04 -6.72 -12.58
CA LEU A 71 37.74 -7.50 -11.37
C LEU A 71 37.01 -6.66 -10.33
N SER A 72 37.41 -5.40 -10.14
CA SER A 72 36.75 -4.48 -9.20
C SER A 72 35.32 -4.15 -9.63
N VAL A 73 35.08 -3.92 -10.92
CA VAL A 73 33.74 -3.66 -11.47
C VAL A 73 32.85 -4.90 -11.35
N LEU A 74 33.40 -6.10 -11.58
CA LEU A 74 32.69 -7.37 -11.40
C LEU A 74 32.27 -7.60 -9.95
N ASP A 75 33.18 -7.40 -8.99
CA ASP A 75 32.89 -7.50 -7.54
C ASP A 75 31.82 -6.49 -7.13
N LEU A 76 31.90 -5.24 -7.62
CA LEU A 76 30.90 -4.22 -7.33
C LEU A 76 29.53 -4.60 -7.91
N ALA A 77 29.47 -5.10 -9.15
CA ALA A 77 28.23 -5.54 -9.78
C ALA A 77 27.59 -6.71 -9.00
N ASP A 78 28.40 -7.65 -8.52
CA ASP A 78 27.92 -8.79 -7.72
C ASP A 78 27.33 -8.34 -6.36
N ARG A 79 27.99 -7.39 -5.69
CA ARG A 79 27.45 -6.76 -4.47
C ARG A 79 26.11 -6.07 -4.72
N HIS A 80 25.98 -5.33 -5.83
CA HIS A 80 24.71 -4.69 -6.18
C HIS A 80 23.61 -5.72 -6.49
N ARG A 81 23.92 -6.85 -7.16
CA ARG A 81 22.94 -7.93 -7.39
C ARG A 81 22.49 -8.58 -6.08
N THR A 82 23.43 -8.84 -5.18
CA THR A 82 23.11 -9.40 -3.86
C THR A 82 22.24 -8.44 -3.05
N ALA A 83 22.59 -7.14 -3.02
CA ALA A 83 21.79 -6.13 -2.35
C ALA A 83 20.39 -5.98 -2.97
N LEU A 84 20.28 -6.05 -4.30
CA LEU A 84 18.99 -6.03 -5.00
C LEU A 84 18.13 -7.23 -4.59
N ALA A 85 18.66 -8.45 -4.57
CA ALA A 85 17.91 -9.64 -4.17
C ALA A 85 17.42 -9.56 -2.71
N GLN A 86 18.26 -9.05 -1.81
CA GLN A 86 17.87 -8.82 -0.41
C GLN A 86 16.76 -7.76 -0.30
N HIS A 87 16.88 -6.68 -1.07
CA HIS A 87 15.87 -5.61 -1.12
C HIS A 87 14.54 -6.11 -1.68
N GLU A 88 14.55 -6.90 -2.76
CA GLU A 88 13.36 -7.49 -3.34
C GLU A 88 12.66 -8.46 -2.37
N SER A 89 13.41 -9.22 -1.58
CA SER A 89 12.84 -10.04 -0.51
C SER A 89 12.10 -9.22 0.55
N GLN A 90 12.64 -8.05 0.94
CA GLN A 90 11.95 -7.13 1.85
C GLN A 90 10.71 -6.49 1.21
N MET A 91 10.76 -6.23 -0.10
CA MET A 91 9.61 -5.74 -0.85
C MET A 91 8.47 -6.75 -0.86
N ASP A 92 8.75 -8.06 -0.96
CA ASP A 92 7.70 -9.09 -0.91
C ASP A 92 6.95 -9.07 0.43
N GLN A 93 7.65 -8.87 1.54
CA GLN A 93 7.01 -8.69 2.85
C GLN A 93 6.12 -7.45 2.89
N THR A 94 6.58 -6.36 2.25
CA THR A 94 5.83 -5.10 2.17
C THR A 94 4.59 -5.24 1.28
N ARG A 95 4.69 -5.99 0.17
CA ARG A 95 3.55 -6.34 -0.70
C ARG A 95 2.50 -7.15 0.07
N LEU A 96 2.93 -8.15 0.84
CA LEU A 96 2.03 -8.92 1.70
C LEU A 96 1.34 -8.03 2.75
N ALA A 97 2.09 -7.14 3.40
CA ALA A 97 1.53 -6.18 4.36
C ALA A 97 0.52 -5.23 3.69
N LEU A 98 0.77 -4.80 2.45
CA LEU A 98 -0.16 -3.97 1.69
C LEU A 98 -1.46 -4.73 1.40
N HIS A 99 -1.37 -5.98 0.92
CA HIS A 99 -2.54 -6.83 0.70
C HIS A 99 -3.35 -7.04 1.98
N GLU A 100 -2.69 -7.23 3.11
CA GLU A 100 -3.37 -7.35 4.40
C GLU A 100 -4.06 -6.04 4.82
N ALA A 101 -3.40 -4.89 4.64
CA ALA A 101 -3.99 -3.58 4.91
C ALA A 101 -5.26 -3.34 4.06
N PHE A 102 -5.23 -3.71 2.77
CA PHE A 102 -6.41 -3.68 1.90
C PHE A 102 -7.55 -4.54 2.45
N ARG A 103 -7.29 -5.80 2.80
CA ARG A 103 -8.30 -6.71 3.36
C ARG A 103 -8.90 -6.17 4.65
N ARG A 104 -8.07 -5.63 5.56
CA ARG A 104 -8.54 -5.04 6.83
C ARG A 104 -9.42 -3.82 6.58
N ARG A 105 -9.03 -2.93 5.65
CA ARG A 105 -9.84 -1.77 5.26
C ARG A 105 -11.20 -2.22 4.73
N GLU A 106 -11.21 -3.17 3.81
CA GLU A 106 -12.43 -3.67 3.18
C GLU A 106 -13.38 -4.30 4.21
N ALA A 107 -12.86 -5.11 5.14
CA ALA A 107 -13.66 -5.69 6.20
C ALA A 107 -14.33 -4.63 7.10
N VAL A 108 -13.62 -3.56 7.46
CA VAL A 108 -14.18 -2.46 8.25
C VAL A 108 -15.19 -1.65 7.45
N ALA A 109 -14.93 -1.40 6.16
CA ALA A 109 -15.85 -0.69 5.29
C ALA A 109 -17.19 -1.42 5.16
N GLN A 110 -17.15 -2.74 4.92
CA GLN A 110 -18.36 -3.58 4.87
C GLN A 110 -19.11 -3.59 6.21
N LEU A 111 -18.40 -3.64 7.34
CA LEU A 111 -19.03 -3.56 8.66
C LEU A 111 -19.72 -2.20 8.87
N HIS A 112 -19.06 -1.11 8.47
CA HIS A 112 -19.62 0.24 8.57
C HIS A 112 -20.89 0.38 7.72
N GLU A 113 -20.87 -0.10 6.48
CA GLU A 113 -22.03 -0.10 5.58
C GLU A 113 -23.21 -0.87 6.18
N ARG A 114 -22.98 -2.10 6.68
CA ARG A 114 -24.04 -2.89 7.34
C ARG A 114 -24.66 -2.16 8.53
N ARG A 115 -23.85 -1.45 9.33
CA ARG A 115 -24.33 -0.69 10.49
C ARG A 115 -25.17 0.52 10.09
N LEU A 116 -24.81 1.20 9.00
CA LEU A 116 -25.62 2.27 8.45
C LEU A 116 -26.99 1.74 8.00
N GLU A 117 -27.01 0.64 7.24
CA GLU A 117 -28.26 0.03 6.78
C GLU A 117 -29.15 -0.45 7.94
N GLU A 118 -28.57 -1.08 8.96
CA GLU A 118 -29.30 -1.50 10.17
C GLU A 118 -29.94 -0.30 10.88
N GLY A 119 -29.20 0.81 10.99
CA GLY A 119 -29.69 2.06 11.57
C GLY A 119 -30.84 2.66 10.78
N GLU A 120 -30.71 2.74 9.45
CA GLU A 120 -31.77 3.25 8.57
C GLU A 120 -33.03 2.40 8.66
N ARG A 121 -32.90 1.07 8.65
CA ARG A 121 -34.04 0.15 8.82
C ARG A 121 -34.73 0.36 10.18
N ALA A 122 -33.96 0.52 11.25
CA ALA A 122 -34.52 0.77 12.58
C ALA A 122 -35.28 2.10 12.65
N LEU A 123 -34.75 3.16 12.03
CA LEU A 123 -35.43 4.46 11.92
C LEU A 123 -36.75 4.34 11.13
N HIS A 124 -36.73 3.63 10.00
CA HIS A 124 -37.95 3.39 9.20
C HIS A 124 -39.01 2.57 9.95
N VAL A 125 -38.60 1.56 10.74
CA VAL A 125 -39.54 0.80 11.58
C VAL A 125 -40.14 1.69 12.67
N ALA A 126 -39.31 2.50 13.35
CA ALA A 126 -39.77 3.39 14.40
C ALA A 126 -40.75 4.45 13.87
N GLU A 127 -40.47 5.04 12.70
CA GLU A 127 -41.33 6.06 12.10
C GLU A 127 -42.67 5.50 11.62
N ARG A 128 -42.68 4.30 11.03
CA ARG A 128 -43.93 3.61 10.69
C ARG A 128 -44.78 3.35 11.92
N LYS A 129 -44.18 2.81 12.99
CA LYS A 129 -44.90 2.55 14.24
C LYS A 129 -45.51 3.83 14.83
N ARG A 130 -44.74 4.92 14.86
CA ARG A 130 -45.24 6.23 15.31
C ARG A 130 -46.44 6.70 14.47
N THR A 131 -46.36 6.55 13.15
CA THR A 131 -47.43 6.93 12.24
C THR A 131 -48.69 6.09 12.48
N ASP A 132 -48.54 4.78 12.67
CA ASP A 132 -49.64 3.86 12.96
C ASP A 132 -50.30 4.18 14.32
N ASP A 133 -49.51 4.45 15.36
CA ASP A 133 -50.01 4.83 16.70
C ASP A 133 -50.84 6.14 16.65
N ILE A 134 -50.40 7.11 15.84
CA ILE A 134 -51.13 8.37 15.61
C ILE A 134 -52.44 8.08 14.87
N ALA A 135 -52.40 7.30 13.79
CA ALA A 135 -53.60 6.94 13.02
C ALA A 135 -54.64 6.21 13.88
N GLN A 136 -54.20 5.27 14.73
CA GLN A 136 -55.06 4.56 15.67
C GLN A 136 -55.70 5.52 16.69
N THR A 137 -54.92 6.45 17.24
CA THR A 137 -55.43 7.45 18.21
C THR A 137 -56.48 8.36 17.59
N VAL A 138 -56.25 8.83 16.35
CA VAL A 138 -57.21 9.66 15.61
C VAL A 138 -58.50 8.87 15.33
N TRP A 139 -58.37 7.62 14.90
CA TRP A 139 -59.52 6.75 14.63
C TRP A 139 -60.37 6.49 15.87
N LEU A 140 -59.74 6.22 17.03
CA LEU A 140 -60.45 6.01 18.29
C LEU A 140 -61.19 7.27 18.77
N ARG A 141 -60.60 8.46 18.60
CA ARG A 141 -61.22 9.74 18.97
C ARG A 141 -62.35 10.19 18.03
N GLY A 142 -62.36 9.71 16.78
CA GLY A 142 -63.43 10.00 15.82
C GLY A 142 -64.69 9.14 15.99
N ARG A 143 -64.68 8.13 16.88
CA ARG A 143 -65.82 7.23 17.17
C ARG A 143 -66.60 7.60 18.44
N SER A 144 -66.11 8.56 19.23
CA SER A 144 -66.79 9.14 20.39
C SER A 144 -67.50 10.43 20.01
#